data_AF-A0A8J4VHQ2-F1
#
_entry.id   AF-A0A8J4VHQ2-F1
#
_cell.length_a   1.000
_cell.length_b   1.000
_cell.length_c   1.000
_cell.angle_alpha   90.00
_cell.angle_beta   90.00
_cell.angle_gamma   90.00
#
_symmetry.space_group_name_H-M   'P 1'
#
loop_
_entity.id
_entity.type
_entity.pdbx_description
1 polymer ?
#
loop_
_entity_poly.entity_id
_entity_poly.type
_entity_poly.pdbx_seq_one_letter_code
_entity_poly.pdbx_strand_id
1 'polypeptide(L)'
;MLSDAWYLKVGESIVNSLNLYTKVEGGFASVKDVTTMQLEDHQHSFFLAETCKYLYLLFDDSFLVDRNYIFTTEGHPLPVLRDWHDRLPESYIPTNWSFAQSEKQARRASAMSLQVCPANDNQQVESACHITDARADHRCFTDEECGVDSTTCRRRSCSMAGYCGLWLLV
;
A
#
# COMPACT_ATOMS: atom_id res chain seq x y z
N MET A 1 -7.93 -22.96 11.15
CA MET A 1 -7.40 -23.64 9.95
C MET A 1 -5.88 -23.78 10.02
N LEU A 2 -5.14 -22.76 10.48
CA LEU A 2 -3.66 -22.81 10.63
C LEU A 2 -3.15 -23.76 11.73
N SER A 3 -3.97 -24.07 12.74
CA SER A 3 -3.58 -24.93 13.87
C SER A 3 -3.68 -26.44 13.62
N ASP A 4 -3.84 -26.89 12.37
CA ASP A 4 -3.79 -28.32 12.05
C ASP A 4 -2.33 -28.82 12.13
N ALA A 5 -2.11 -29.87 12.91
CA ALA A 5 -0.80 -30.48 13.11
C ALA A 5 -0.16 -30.93 11.79
N TRP A 6 -0.95 -31.23 10.75
CA TRP A 6 -0.42 -31.55 9.43
C TRP A 6 0.30 -30.36 8.79
N TYR A 7 -0.31 -29.18 8.77
CA TYR A 7 0.30 -28.00 8.14
C TYR A 7 1.58 -27.59 8.85
N LEU A 8 1.63 -27.70 10.18
CA LEU A 8 2.84 -27.42 10.96
C LEU A 8 4.00 -28.36 10.59
N LYS A 9 3.74 -29.66 10.41
CA LYS A 9 4.75 -30.63 9.95
C LYS A 9 5.25 -30.33 8.54
N VAL A 10 4.34 -29.93 7.64
CA VAL A 10 4.72 -29.52 6.29
C VAL A 10 5.58 -28.25 6.34
N GLY A 11 5.20 -27.26 7.16
CA GLY A 11 5.99 -26.04 7.39
C GLY A 11 7.39 -26.35 7.91
N GLU A 12 7.50 -27.24 8.89
CA GLU A 12 8.79 -27.70 9.42
C GLU A 12 9.64 -28.35 8.33
N SER A 13 9.05 -29.22 7.50
CA SER A 13 9.75 -29.85 6.37
C SER A 13 10.21 -28.82 5.34
N ILE A 14 9.44 -27.76 5.07
CA ILE A 14 9.83 -26.69 4.15
C ILE A 14 11.02 -25.90 4.73
N VAL A 15 10.94 -25.50 6.00
CA VAL A 15 12.02 -24.77 6.68
C VAL A 15 13.33 -25.59 6.69
N ASN A 16 13.24 -26.88 6.98
CA ASN A 16 14.39 -27.77 6.96
C ASN A 16 15.00 -27.88 5.57
N SER A 17 14.19 -28.06 4.52
CA SER A 17 14.67 -28.11 3.13
C SER A 17 15.30 -26.80 2.67
N LEU A 18 14.72 -25.65 3.01
CA LEU A 18 15.32 -24.34 2.70
C LEU A 18 16.68 -24.18 3.36
N ASN A 19 16.80 -24.52 4.64
CA ASN A 19 18.08 -24.44 5.35
C ASN A 19 19.13 -25.42 4.81
N LEU A 20 18.70 -26.60 4.36
CA LEU A 20 19.60 -27.64 3.86
C LEU A 20 20.10 -27.36 2.44
N TYR A 21 19.22 -26.91 1.54
CA TYR A 21 19.52 -26.84 0.11
C TYR A 21 19.79 -25.42 -0.39
N THR A 22 19.14 -24.40 0.17
CA THR A 22 19.18 -23.05 -0.41
C THR A 22 19.99 -22.05 0.41
N LYS A 23 20.37 -22.39 1.64
CA LYS A 23 21.14 -21.49 2.51
C LYS A 23 22.59 -21.36 2.07
N VAL A 24 23.05 -20.12 1.97
CA VAL A 24 24.43 -19.74 1.63
C VAL A 24 24.93 -18.71 2.65
N GLU A 25 26.22 -18.34 2.59
CA GLU A 25 26.84 -17.40 3.55
C GLU A 25 26.11 -16.04 3.61
N GLY A 26 25.61 -15.56 2.46
CA GLY A 26 24.93 -14.27 2.33
C GLY A 26 23.41 -14.29 2.44
N GLY A 27 22.77 -15.44 2.66
CA GLY A 27 21.30 -15.55 2.66
C GLY A 27 20.79 -16.86 2.06
N PHE A 28 19.85 -16.76 1.11
CA PHE A 28 19.26 -17.89 0.41
C PHE A 28 19.39 -17.74 -1.11
N ALA A 29 19.69 -18.83 -1.79
CA ALA A 29 19.87 -18.88 -3.24
C ALA A 29 18.76 -19.71 -3.91
N SER A 30 18.37 -19.34 -5.13
CA SER A 30 17.38 -20.10 -5.90
C SER A 30 17.97 -21.44 -6.37
N VAL A 31 17.13 -22.48 -6.47
CA VAL A 31 17.51 -23.76 -7.07
C VAL A 31 17.21 -23.69 -8.56
N LYS A 32 18.26 -23.74 -9.38
CA LYS A 32 18.18 -23.75 -10.85
C LYS A 32 17.65 -25.08 -11.38
N ASP A 33 18.07 -26.18 -10.79
CA ASP A 33 17.67 -27.54 -11.17
C ASP A 33 17.47 -28.40 -9.92
N VAL A 34 16.23 -28.83 -9.69
CA VAL A 34 15.81 -29.61 -8.52
C VAL A 34 16.28 -31.06 -8.54
N THR A 35 16.69 -31.59 -9.70
CA THR A 35 17.23 -32.96 -9.79
C THR A 35 18.67 -33.03 -9.32
N THR A 36 19.43 -31.97 -9.59
CA THR A 36 20.85 -31.85 -9.21
C THR A 36 21.07 -30.98 -7.98
N MET A 37 20.05 -30.25 -7.52
CA MET A 37 20.12 -29.21 -6.49
C MET A 37 21.15 -28.12 -6.82
N GLN A 38 21.35 -27.82 -8.10
CA GLN A 38 22.24 -26.74 -8.52
C GLN A 38 21.63 -25.38 -8.12
N LEU A 39 22.42 -24.54 -7.47
CA LEU A 39 22.02 -23.19 -7.07
C LEU A 39 22.35 -22.15 -8.15
N GLU A 40 21.51 -21.12 -8.21
CA GLU A 40 21.75 -19.87 -8.91
C GLU A 40 21.98 -18.76 -7.88
N ASP A 41 22.98 -17.91 -8.10
CA ASP A 41 23.35 -16.80 -7.21
C ASP A 41 22.35 -15.64 -7.32
N HIS A 42 21.10 -15.92 -6.97
CA HIS A 42 19.98 -15.01 -7.04
C HIS A 42 18.96 -15.31 -5.94
N GLN A 43 18.63 -14.29 -5.14
CA GLN A 43 17.55 -14.34 -4.17
C GLN A 43 16.40 -13.45 -4.64
N HIS A 44 15.26 -14.05 -4.96
CA HIS A 44 14.08 -13.28 -5.34
C HIS A 44 13.50 -12.50 -4.13
N SER A 45 13.02 -11.27 -4.37
CA SER A 45 12.42 -10.43 -3.33
C SER A 45 11.20 -11.08 -2.67
N PHE A 46 10.38 -11.81 -3.43
CA PHE A 46 9.21 -12.51 -2.91
C PHE A 46 9.56 -13.57 -1.87
N PHE A 47 10.80 -14.09 -1.84
CA PHE A 47 11.21 -15.05 -0.81
C PHE A 47 11.03 -14.47 0.60
N LEU A 48 11.41 -13.20 0.79
CA LEU A 48 11.26 -12.51 2.07
C LEU A 48 9.82 -12.04 2.30
N ALA A 49 9.18 -11.50 1.25
CA ALA A 49 7.85 -10.91 1.36
C ALA A 49 6.74 -11.97 1.54
N GLU A 50 6.88 -13.13 0.90
CA GLU A 50 5.87 -14.18 0.89
C GLU A 50 6.32 -15.40 1.68
N THR A 51 7.37 -16.09 1.22
CA THR A 51 7.76 -17.40 1.77
C THR A 51 8.10 -17.31 3.26
N CYS A 52 9.00 -16.41 3.66
CA CYS A 52 9.35 -16.21 5.06
C CYS A 52 8.17 -15.73 5.91
N LYS A 53 7.34 -14.84 5.36
CA LYS A 53 6.17 -14.29 6.06
C LYS A 53 5.13 -15.36 6.34
N TYR A 54 4.78 -16.17 5.35
CA TYR A 54 3.78 -17.22 5.52
C TYR A 54 4.29 -18.38 6.38
N LEU A 55 5.57 -18.72 6.29
CA LEU A 55 6.17 -19.68 7.22
C LEU A 55 6.13 -19.14 8.66
N TYR A 56 6.41 -17.86 8.88
CA TYR A 56 6.28 -17.24 10.21
C TYR A 56 4.82 -17.32 10.70
N LEU A 57 3.87 -16.84 9.90
CA LEU A 57 2.45 -16.81 10.26
C LEU A 57 1.83 -18.20 10.46
N LEU A 58 2.42 -19.23 9.87
CA LEU A 58 2.01 -20.62 10.08
C LEU A 58 2.30 -21.09 11.52
N PHE A 59 3.40 -20.61 12.13
CA PHE A 59 3.78 -20.98 13.49
C PHE A 59 3.32 -19.96 14.54
N ASP A 60 3.16 -18.69 14.16
CA ASP A 60 2.70 -17.61 15.04
C ASP A 60 1.79 -16.64 14.29
N ASP A 61 0.48 -16.74 14.57
CA ASP A 61 -0.55 -15.87 14.03
C ASP A 61 -1.02 -14.78 15.02
N SER A 62 -0.30 -14.57 16.13
CA SER A 62 -0.68 -13.60 17.17
C SER A 62 -0.87 -12.19 16.64
N PHE A 63 -0.12 -11.80 15.60
CA PHE A 63 -0.25 -10.52 14.92
C PHE A 63 -1.62 -10.30 14.22
N LEU A 64 -2.29 -11.39 13.85
CA LEU A 64 -3.57 -11.37 13.14
C LEU A 64 -4.78 -11.47 14.08
N VAL A 65 -4.56 -11.75 15.36
CA VAL A 65 -5.63 -11.88 16.36
C VAL A 65 -6.42 -10.57 16.45
N ASP A 66 -7.75 -10.69 16.46
CA ASP A 66 -8.73 -9.58 16.52
C ASP A 66 -8.65 -8.55 15.38
N ARG A 67 -7.96 -8.87 14.28
CA ARG A 67 -7.83 -7.98 13.12
C ARG A 67 -8.15 -8.72 11.82
N ASN A 68 -8.90 -8.04 10.96
CA ASN A 68 -9.21 -8.55 9.63
C ASN A 68 -8.21 -7.98 8.64
N TYR A 69 -7.43 -8.87 8.02
CA TYR A 69 -6.49 -8.54 6.96
C TYR A 69 -6.79 -9.34 5.70
N ILE A 70 -6.62 -8.70 4.55
CA ILE A 70 -6.56 -9.34 3.25
C ILE A 70 -5.11 -9.24 2.78
N PHE A 71 -4.48 -10.38 2.51
CA PHE A 71 -3.14 -10.41 1.93
C PHE A 71 -3.25 -10.27 0.41
N THR A 72 -2.41 -9.40 -0.16
CA THR A 72 -2.23 -9.37 -1.62
C THR A 72 -1.46 -10.59 -2.10
N THR A 73 -1.35 -10.77 -3.41
CA THR A 73 -0.53 -11.84 -4.01
C THR A 73 0.94 -11.74 -3.62
N GLU A 74 1.46 -10.52 -3.40
CA GLU A 74 2.82 -10.23 -2.92
C GLU A 74 2.94 -10.30 -1.37
N GLY A 75 1.90 -10.81 -0.69
CA GLY A 75 1.87 -10.98 0.76
C GLY A 75 1.76 -9.68 1.56
N HIS A 76 1.37 -8.55 0.97
CA HIS A 76 1.16 -7.32 1.74
C HIS A 76 -0.18 -7.37 2.50
N PRO A 77 -0.20 -7.18 3.83
CA PRO A 77 -1.43 -7.19 4.61
C PRO A 77 -2.19 -5.86 4.44
N LEU A 78 -3.42 -5.93 3.95
CA LEU A 78 -4.33 -4.79 3.83
C LEU A 78 -5.43 -4.90 4.91
N PRO A 79 -5.54 -3.93 5.83
CA PRO A 79 -6.56 -3.98 6.87
C PRO A 79 -7.95 -3.78 6.27
N VAL A 80 -8.91 -4.60 6.68
CA VAL A 80 -10.32 -4.41 6.35
C VAL A 80 -10.90 -3.41 7.35
N LEU A 81 -11.10 -2.16 6.92
CA LEU A 81 -11.76 -1.14 7.73
C LEU A 81 -13.27 -1.21 7.49
N ARG A 82 -14.06 -1.08 8.56
CA ARG A 82 -15.54 -1.13 8.48
C ARG A 82 -16.09 -0.05 7.54
N ASP A 83 -15.42 1.09 7.47
CA ASP A 83 -15.77 2.25 6.64
C ASP A 83 -15.78 1.98 5.13
N TRP A 84 -15.21 0.86 4.66
CA TRP A 84 -15.21 0.49 3.24
C TRP A 84 -16.62 0.17 2.74
N HIS A 85 -17.53 -0.21 3.64
CA HIS A 85 -18.93 -0.45 3.31
C HIS A 85 -19.77 0.83 3.39
N ASP A 86 -19.31 1.84 4.13
CA ASP A 86 -20.15 3.00 4.47
C ASP A 86 -20.20 4.07 3.38
N ARG A 87 -19.28 4.04 2.41
CA ARG A 87 -19.32 4.94 1.25
C ARG A 87 -18.87 4.24 -0.02
N LEU A 88 -19.82 3.60 -0.70
CA LEU A 88 -19.69 3.46 -2.15
C LEU A 88 -19.49 4.85 -2.77
N PRO A 89 -18.62 5.01 -3.80
CA PRO A 89 -18.51 6.28 -4.50
C PRO A 89 -19.90 6.73 -4.95
N GLU A 90 -20.14 8.04 -4.91
CA GLU A 90 -21.46 8.66 -5.17
C GLU A 90 -22.08 8.21 -6.50
N SER A 91 -21.25 7.79 -7.46
CA SER A 91 -21.64 7.20 -8.74
C SER A 91 -22.42 5.88 -8.63
N TYR A 92 -22.36 5.18 -7.50
CA TYR A 92 -23.04 3.91 -7.22
C TYR A 92 -24.23 4.05 -6.26
N ILE A 93 -24.52 5.25 -5.74
CA ILE A 93 -25.63 5.50 -4.82
C ILE A 93 -26.87 5.91 -5.64
N PRO A 94 -27.96 5.13 -5.65
CA PRO A 94 -29.22 5.56 -6.25
C PRO A 94 -29.73 6.83 -5.56
N THR A 95 -30.19 7.82 -6.33
CA THR A 95 -30.50 9.21 -5.93
C THR A 95 -31.54 9.41 -4.81
N ASN A 96 -32.05 8.35 -4.19
CA ASN A 96 -33.17 8.40 -3.23
C ASN A 96 -32.83 7.96 -1.79
N TRP A 97 -31.56 7.94 -1.39
CA TRP A 97 -31.22 7.67 0.01
C TRP A 97 -30.88 8.95 0.77
N SER A 98 -31.69 9.29 1.77
CA SER A 98 -31.41 10.40 2.70
C SER A 98 -30.43 9.92 3.77
N PHE A 99 -29.14 10.18 3.57
CA PHE A 99 -28.13 9.96 4.61
C PHE A 99 -28.07 11.16 5.56
N ALA A 100 -28.41 10.90 6.82
CA ALA A 100 -28.15 11.78 7.94
C ALA A 100 -26.65 12.11 8.00
N GLN A 101 -26.35 13.39 8.16
CA GLN A 101 -24.99 13.91 8.31
C GLN A 101 -24.32 13.25 9.53
N SER A 102 -23.20 12.55 9.31
CA SER A 102 -22.24 12.25 10.37
C SER A 102 -20.91 12.90 10.04
N GLU A 103 -20.35 13.51 11.07
CA GLU A 103 -19.35 14.56 11.07
C GLU A 103 -18.00 14.18 10.41
N LYS A 104 -17.28 15.23 10.00
CA LYS A 104 -15.95 15.18 9.38
C LYS A 104 -14.93 14.42 10.24
N GLN A 105 -14.76 13.12 10.02
CA GLN A 105 -13.60 12.41 10.55
C GLN A 105 -12.43 12.54 9.55
N ALA A 106 -11.34 13.14 10.03
CA ALA A 106 -10.17 13.51 9.24
C ALA A 106 -9.62 12.31 8.45
N ARG A 107 -9.56 12.48 7.12
CA ARG A 107 -8.95 11.53 6.18
C ARG A 107 -7.49 11.30 6.59
N ARG A 108 -7.18 10.13 7.15
CA ARG A 108 -5.78 9.65 7.20
C ARG A 108 -5.52 8.95 5.88
N ALA A 109 -4.91 9.67 4.94
CA ALA A 109 -4.40 9.08 3.72
C ALA A 109 -3.35 8.02 4.08
N SER A 110 -3.42 6.85 3.44
CA SER A 110 -2.46 5.77 3.61
C SER A 110 -1.04 6.24 3.27
N ALA A 111 -0.05 5.86 4.08
CA ALA A 111 1.36 6.27 3.91
C ALA A 111 1.95 5.91 2.52
N MET A 112 1.37 4.92 1.84
CA MET A 112 1.78 4.47 0.50
C MET A 112 1.39 5.41 -0.64
N SER A 113 0.51 6.39 -0.42
CA SER A 113 0.07 7.37 -1.43
C SER A 113 0.59 8.79 -1.15
N LEU A 114 1.47 8.97 -0.18
CA LEU A 114 1.99 10.28 0.23
C LEU A 114 3.45 10.40 -0.20
N GLN A 115 3.70 11.12 -1.30
CA GLN A 115 5.02 11.65 -1.58
C GLN A 115 5.29 12.82 -0.62
N VAL A 116 6.39 12.73 0.13
CA VAL A 116 6.85 13.74 1.09
C VAL A 116 7.88 14.62 0.37
N CYS A 117 7.69 15.95 0.38
CA CYS A 117 8.66 16.88 -0.18
C CYS A 117 9.51 17.54 0.90
N PRO A 118 10.80 17.81 0.65
CA PRO A 118 11.59 18.69 1.50
C PRO A 118 11.07 20.13 1.34
N ALA A 119 10.61 20.72 2.45
CA ALA A 119 10.30 22.15 2.50
C ALA A 119 11.61 22.95 2.48
N ASN A 120 11.69 23.94 1.60
CA ASN A 120 12.82 24.85 1.54
C ASN A 120 12.48 26.13 2.30
N ASP A 121 12.58 26.10 3.63
CA ASP A 121 12.96 27.25 4.47
C ASP A 121 13.16 26.78 5.92
N ASN A 122 14.41 26.56 6.31
CA ASN A 122 14.95 26.43 7.69
C ASN A 122 14.15 25.75 8.83
N GLN A 123 13.11 24.96 8.52
CA GLN A 123 12.35 24.16 9.49
C GLN A 123 12.11 22.76 8.89
N GLN A 124 12.65 21.76 9.59
CA GLN A 124 12.45 20.33 9.30
C GLN A 124 11.01 19.91 9.62
N VAL A 125 10.05 20.30 8.78
CA VAL A 125 8.69 19.77 8.82
C VAL A 125 8.44 19.01 7.52
N GLU A 126 8.40 17.69 7.61
CA GLU A 126 8.03 16.80 6.51
C GLU A 126 6.50 16.75 6.39
N SER A 127 5.96 17.21 5.26
CA SER A 127 4.52 17.14 4.95
C SER A 127 4.27 16.45 3.61
N ALA A 128 3.17 15.71 3.51
CA ALA A 128 2.70 15.15 2.25
C ALA A 128 2.40 16.27 1.24
N CYS A 129 2.86 16.13 0.00
CA CYS A 129 2.83 17.23 -0.97
C CYS A 129 1.46 17.45 -1.61
N HIS A 130 0.57 16.45 -1.62
CA HIS A 130 -0.73 16.59 -2.27
C HIS A 130 -1.67 17.46 -1.45
N ILE A 131 -2.02 18.62 -2.01
CA ILE A 131 -3.03 19.53 -1.49
C ILE A 131 -4.19 19.51 -2.48
N THR A 132 -5.41 19.27 -1.99
CA THR A 132 -6.61 19.28 -2.84
C THR A 132 -6.96 20.69 -3.30
N ASP A 133 -7.56 20.83 -4.48
CA ASP A 133 -8.14 22.10 -4.92
C ASP A 133 -9.22 22.58 -3.92
N ALA A 134 -9.46 23.88 -3.89
CA ALA A 134 -10.50 24.48 -3.04
C ALA A 134 -11.91 23.96 -3.39
N ARG A 135 -12.11 23.49 -4.61
CA ARG A 135 -13.37 22.91 -5.09
C ARG A 135 -13.20 21.48 -5.59
N ALA A 136 -14.16 20.63 -5.25
CA ALA A 136 -14.17 19.22 -5.63
C ALA A 136 -14.39 18.98 -7.14
N ASP A 137 -14.95 19.95 -7.86
CA ASP A 137 -15.15 19.92 -9.31
C ASP A 137 -13.94 20.43 -10.11
N HIS A 138 -12.83 20.70 -9.42
CA HIS A 138 -11.57 21.23 -9.98
C HIS A 138 -11.70 22.58 -10.68
N ARG A 139 -12.80 23.31 -10.43
CA ARG A 139 -12.98 24.67 -10.97
C ARG A 139 -12.24 25.70 -10.13
N CYS A 140 -11.81 26.76 -10.78
CA CYS A 140 -11.07 27.86 -10.16
C CYS A 140 -11.43 29.18 -10.83
N PHE A 141 -11.34 30.27 -10.05
CA PHE A 141 -11.26 31.62 -10.59
C PHE A 141 -9.85 32.21 -10.49
N THR A 142 -9.03 31.67 -9.58
CA THR A 142 -7.66 32.11 -9.33
C THR A 142 -6.74 30.91 -9.08
N ASP A 143 -5.42 31.11 -9.24
CA ASP A 143 -4.40 30.10 -8.95
C ASP A 143 -4.34 29.71 -7.46
N GLU A 144 -4.91 30.52 -6.57
CA GLU A 144 -4.98 30.23 -5.14
C GLU A 144 -5.99 29.13 -4.80
N GLU A 145 -6.99 28.94 -5.66
CA GLU A 145 -7.97 27.85 -5.52
C GLU A 145 -7.42 26.49 -5.98
N CYS A 146 -6.24 26.47 -6.60
CA CYS A 146 -5.63 25.26 -7.11
C CYS A 146 -4.61 24.67 -6.13
N GLY A 147 -4.72 23.36 -5.92
CA GLY A 147 -3.89 22.59 -5.02
C GLY A 147 -2.54 22.21 -5.62
N VAL A 148 -1.93 21.15 -5.07
CA VAL A 148 -0.62 20.65 -5.46
C VAL A 148 -0.76 19.24 -6.01
N ASP A 149 -0.16 18.97 -7.17
CA ASP A 149 -0.22 17.69 -7.83
C ASP A 149 0.49 16.59 -7.03
N SER A 150 -0.10 15.40 -6.93
CA SER A 150 0.43 14.30 -6.11
C SER A 150 1.63 13.58 -6.72
N THR A 151 1.89 13.74 -8.02
CA THR A 151 2.94 13.00 -8.76
C THR A 151 4.20 13.82 -8.97
N THR A 152 4.02 15.13 -9.15
CA THR A 152 5.10 16.09 -9.40
C THR A 152 5.34 17.03 -8.22
N CYS A 153 4.43 17.05 -7.25
CA CYS A 153 4.44 17.96 -6.10
C CYS A 153 4.56 19.44 -6.50
N ARG A 154 4.10 19.78 -7.71
CA ARG A 154 4.07 21.15 -8.22
C ARG A 154 2.69 21.75 -7.98
N ARG A 155 2.69 23.04 -7.64
CA ARG A 155 1.46 23.82 -7.54
C ARG A 155 0.76 23.87 -8.90
N ARG A 156 -0.52 23.55 -8.90
CA ARG A 156 -1.39 23.64 -10.09
C ARG A 156 -1.84 25.09 -10.25
N SER A 157 -2.10 25.49 -11.48
CA SER A 157 -2.63 26.83 -11.80
C SER A 157 -3.99 26.72 -12.49
N CYS A 158 -4.71 27.83 -12.48
CA CYS A 158 -6.02 27.95 -13.09
C CYS A 158 -5.89 28.21 -14.59
N SER A 159 -6.49 27.36 -15.41
CA SER A 159 -6.56 27.62 -16.86
C SER A 159 -7.51 28.77 -17.17
N MET A 160 -7.37 29.30 -18.39
CA MET A 160 -8.35 30.19 -19.00
C MET A 160 -9.77 29.58 -19.07
N ALA A 161 -9.89 28.25 -19.06
CA ALA A 161 -11.17 27.55 -19.04
C ALA A 161 -11.77 27.42 -17.62
N GLY A 162 -11.07 27.92 -16.59
CA GLY A 162 -11.51 27.90 -15.20
C GLY A 162 -11.34 26.55 -14.50
N TYR A 163 -10.34 25.76 -14.89
CA TYR A 163 -10.00 24.49 -14.24
C TYR A 163 -8.55 24.44 -13.77
N CYS A 164 -8.31 23.80 -12.63
CA CYS A 164 -6.96 23.59 -12.09
C CYS A 164 -6.19 22.54 -12.89
N GLY A 165 -4.91 22.77 -13.15
CA GLY A 165 -4.07 21.85 -13.93
C GLY A 165 -2.59 22.18 -13.88
N LEU A 166 -1.77 21.24 -14.40
CA LEU A 166 -0.35 21.47 -14.69
C LEU A 166 -0.25 21.92 -16.15
N TRP A 167 -0.43 23.21 -16.38
CA TRP A 167 -0.31 23.78 -17.73
C TRP A 167 1.17 23.86 -18.09
N LEU A 168 1.58 23.04 -19.06
CA LEU A 168 2.90 23.17 -19.67
C LEU A 168 2.87 24.45 -20.52
N LEU A 169 3.64 25.45 -20.12
CA LEU A 169 3.99 26.56 -21.00
C LEU A 169 4.73 25.98 -22.20
N VAL A 170 4.09 25.98 -23.37
CA VAL A 170 4.75 25.93 -24.67
C VAL A 170 5.00 27.37 -25.10
#